data_AF-A0A7V3I3I9-F1
#
_entry.id   AF-A0A7V3I3I9-F1
#
_cell.length_a   1.000
_cell.length_b   1.000
_cell.length_c   1.000
_cell.angle_alpha   90.00
_cell.angle_beta   90.00
_cell.angle_gamma   90.00
#
_symmetry.space_group_name_H-M   'P 1'
#
loop_
_entity.id
_entity.type
_entity.pdbx_description
1 polymer ?
#
loop_
_entity_poly.entity_id
_entity_poly.type
_entity_poly.pdbx_seq_one_letter_code
_entity_poly.pdbx_strand_id
1 'polypeptide(L)'
;MNRNMRFLILLASIGGLLLRAQTPIQISVNQARPLEAALDQLENKLGIPINYEDPRLACPSDIQDVTAQVQNAAQRAANPRTRVIVPKGGALSVDMVLPNVVQTGDALTVVTALRAQYEANGYPGRFTIKQVGSVLTVEPNAVRGSDCTWAAASPAMETPISFPSQQRDATETLSLILHAVTQRLGMKVGLGNLPMVAFVNRKATVRADNEPANIVLMRLFDQLSPAGQSTYSYHLFYDPGLKYYLADIAAVQPLRPKPEAQGVPPPPKGVFGASQNPPKK
;
A
#
# COMPACT_ATOMS: atom_id res chain seq x y z
N MET A 1 35.86 43.89 -58.77
CA MET A 1 35.76 42.47 -58.38
C MET A 1 35.78 42.40 -56.86
N ASN A 2 35.00 41.49 -56.27
CA ASN A 2 34.85 41.14 -54.85
C ASN A 2 33.71 41.80 -54.04
N ARG A 3 32.69 40.95 -53.84
CA ARG A 3 31.46 41.08 -53.06
C ARG A 3 31.76 40.85 -51.58
N ASN A 4 31.21 41.70 -50.70
CA ASN A 4 31.08 41.42 -49.27
C ASN A 4 29.58 41.20 -48.96
N MET A 5 29.20 39.94 -48.71
CA MET A 5 27.85 39.56 -48.32
C MET A 5 27.90 39.00 -46.91
N ARG A 6 27.36 39.77 -45.95
CA ARG A 6 27.22 39.37 -44.54
C ARG A 6 25.97 38.48 -44.43
N PHE A 7 26.15 37.21 -44.05
CA PHE A 7 25.06 36.34 -43.63
C PHE A 7 24.94 36.39 -42.10
N LEU A 8 23.82 36.93 -41.61
CA LEU A 8 23.39 36.81 -40.22
C LEU A 8 22.62 35.49 -40.10
N ILE A 9 23.15 34.53 -39.32
CA ILE A 9 22.42 33.30 -38.97
C ILE A 9 21.68 33.58 -37.66
N LEU A 10 20.35 33.66 -37.73
CA LEU A 10 19.47 33.74 -36.57
C LEU A 10 19.13 32.29 -36.14
N LEU A 11 19.75 31.80 -35.08
CA LEU A 11 19.40 30.53 -34.44
C LEU A 11 18.25 30.78 -33.46
N ALA A 12 17.02 30.50 -33.88
CA ALA A 12 15.87 30.47 -33.01
C ALA A 12 15.82 29.13 -32.26
N SER A 13 16.30 29.12 -31.02
CA SER A 13 16.12 28.00 -30.10
C SER A 13 14.66 27.96 -29.64
N ILE A 14 13.83 27.13 -30.28
CA ILE A 14 12.49 26.80 -29.76
C ILE A 14 12.68 25.90 -28.54
N GLY A 15 12.81 26.52 -27.37
CA GLY A 15 12.72 25.84 -26.09
C GLY A 15 11.28 25.37 -25.88
N GLY A 16 10.96 24.17 -26.35
CA GLY A 16 9.70 23.52 -26.04
C GLY A 16 9.64 23.17 -24.56
N LEU A 17 8.95 23.98 -23.77
CA LEU A 17 8.57 23.64 -22.40
C LEU A 17 7.57 22.48 -22.48
N LEU A 18 8.07 21.25 -22.38
CA LEU A 18 7.22 20.09 -22.19
C LEU A 18 6.62 20.19 -20.78
N LEU A 19 5.41 20.74 -20.68
CA LEU A 19 4.56 20.56 -19.50
C LEU A 19 4.36 19.06 -19.32
N ARG A 20 5.14 18.46 -18.42
CA ARG A 20 4.85 17.12 -17.93
C ARG A 20 3.53 17.24 -17.19
N ALA A 21 2.50 16.52 -17.65
CA ALA A 21 1.30 16.43 -16.84
C ALA A 21 1.68 15.84 -15.47
N GLN A 22 0.90 16.18 -14.46
CA GLN A 22 1.12 15.76 -13.09
C GLN A 22 -0.15 15.07 -12.61
N THR A 23 0.01 14.07 -11.75
CA THR A 23 -1.10 13.29 -11.20
C THR A 23 -1.37 13.80 -9.79
N PRO A 24 -2.53 14.43 -9.52
CA PRO A 24 -2.91 14.76 -8.16
C PRO A 24 -3.20 13.48 -7.37
N ILE A 25 -2.63 13.39 -6.17
CA ILE A 25 -2.86 12.35 -5.18
C ILE A 25 -3.53 12.99 -3.99
N GLN A 26 -4.80 12.62 -3.80
CA GLN A 26 -5.59 12.99 -2.64
C GLN A 26 -5.96 11.72 -1.87
N ILE A 27 -5.57 11.68 -0.60
CA ILE A 27 -5.92 10.63 0.35
C ILE A 27 -6.52 11.32 1.56
N SER A 28 -7.66 10.80 2.01
CA SER A 28 -8.33 11.28 3.22
C SER A 28 -9.08 10.14 3.86
N VAL A 29 -8.81 9.89 5.13
CA VAL A 29 -9.41 8.82 5.92
C VAL A 29 -9.83 9.35 7.29
N ASN A 30 -10.82 8.70 7.92
CA ASN A 30 -11.20 8.96 9.30
C ASN A 30 -11.64 7.64 9.96
N GLN A 31 -10.70 6.92 10.58
CA GLN A 31 -10.95 5.57 11.11
C GLN A 31 -9.98 5.19 12.23
N ALA A 32 -10.21 4.02 12.86
CA ALA A 32 -9.43 3.52 13.99
C ALA A 32 -7.94 3.29 13.66
N ARG A 33 -7.62 2.87 12.43
CA ARG A 33 -6.24 2.70 11.92
C ARG A 33 -5.98 3.63 10.74
N PRO A 34 -5.78 4.94 10.98
CA PRO A 34 -5.77 5.90 9.88
C PRO A 34 -4.51 5.83 9.03
N LEU A 35 -3.35 5.41 9.58
CA LEU A 35 -2.16 5.20 8.76
C LEU A 35 -2.36 4.05 7.79
N GLU A 36 -2.70 2.86 8.28
CA GLU A 36 -2.90 1.69 7.44
C GLU A 36 -3.89 1.95 6.30
N ALA A 37 -5.04 2.52 6.60
CA ALA A 37 -6.03 2.72 5.55
C ALA A 37 -5.68 3.85 4.57
N ALA A 38 -4.84 4.81 4.98
CA ALA A 38 -4.25 5.75 4.04
C ALA A 38 -3.22 5.06 3.13
N LEU A 39 -2.47 4.09 3.65
CA LEU A 39 -1.56 3.24 2.87
C LEU A 39 -2.32 2.32 1.92
N ASP A 40 -3.43 1.72 2.35
CA ASP A 40 -4.32 0.93 1.48
C ASP A 40 -4.86 1.78 0.31
N GLN A 41 -5.34 3.00 0.59
CA GLN A 41 -5.75 3.92 -0.48
C GLN A 41 -4.59 4.28 -1.42
N LEU A 42 -3.38 4.47 -0.89
CA LEU A 42 -2.19 4.77 -1.69
C LEU A 42 -1.77 3.58 -2.57
N GLU A 43 -1.71 2.38 -2.01
CA GLU A 43 -1.41 1.13 -2.71
C GLU A 43 -2.39 0.92 -3.86
N ASN A 44 -3.69 1.03 -3.58
CA ASN A 44 -4.73 0.89 -4.60
C ASN A 44 -4.66 1.97 -5.70
N LYS A 45 -4.24 3.20 -5.36
CA LYS A 45 -4.07 4.29 -6.33
C LYS A 45 -2.82 4.14 -7.18
N LEU A 46 -1.75 3.57 -6.64
CA LEU A 46 -0.44 3.53 -7.30
C LEU A 46 -0.06 2.15 -7.85
N GLY A 47 -0.75 1.09 -7.44
CA GLY A 47 -0.40 -0.29 -7.77
C GLY A 47 0.99 -0.70 -7.26
N ILE A 48 1.46 -0.06 -6.20
CA ILE A 48 2.76 -0.33 -5.56
C ILE A 48 2.47 -1.02 -4.23
N PRO A 49 2.97 -2.25 -4.01
CA PRO A 49 2.75 -2.94 -2.74
C PRO A 49 3.36 -2.22 -1.55
N ILE A 50 2.60 -2.12 -0.46
CA ILE A 50 2.97 -1.52 0.80
C ILE A 50 2.65 -2.52 1.91
N ASN A 51 3.68 -3.13 2.49
CA ASN A 51 3.51 -3.91 3.71
C ASN A 51 3.30 -3.00 4.91
N TYR A 52 2.44 -3.41 5.85
CA TYR A 52 2.14 -2.65 7.05
C TYR A 52 2.05 -3.56 8.28
N GLU A 53 2.53 -3.09 9.43
CA GLU A 53 2.32 -3.76 10.72
C GLU A 53 1.81 -2.79 11.78
N ASP A 54 0.78 -3.21 12.52
CA ASP A 54 0.31 -2.48 13.69
C ASP A 54 1.31 -2.57 14.84
N PRO A 55 1.48 -1.48 15.62
CA PRO A 55 2.15 -1.53 16.90
C PRO A 55 1.35 -2.39 17.89
N ARG A 56 2.04 -3.00 18.85
CA ARG A 56 1.39 -3.58 20.03
C ARG A 56 0.81 -2.47 20.89
N LEU A 57 -0.50 -2.52 21.13
CA LEU A 57 -1.21 -1.49 21.87
C LEU A 57 -1.39 -1.93 23.32
N ALA A 58 -0.51 -1.45 24.21
CA ALA A 58 -0.57 -1.73 25.64
C ALA A 58 -1.04 -0.51 26.47
N CYS A 59 -0.74 0.70 26.02
CA CYS A 59 -1.14 1.93 26.70
C CYS A 59 -2.66 2.16 26.58
N PRO A 60 -3.39 2.38 27.69
CA PRO A 60 -4.82 2.66 27.65
C PRO A 60 -5.22 3.88 26.81
N SER A 61 -4.33 4.88 26.65
CA SER A 61 -4.62 6.06 25.81
C SER A 61 -4.51 5.80 24.30
N ASP A 62 -3.97 4.65 23.90
CA ASP A 62 -3.80 4.22 22.51
C ASP A 62 -4.98 3.41 21.96
N ILE A 63 -5.96 3.11 22.80
CA ILE A 63 -7.12 2.29 22.47
C ILE A 63 -8.40 3.02 22.86
N GLN A 64 -9.51 2.62 22.27
CA GLN A 64 -10.83 3.16 22.57
C GLN A 64 -11.88 2.04 22.63
N ASP A 65 -12.79 2.14 23.59
CA ASP A 65 -13.95 1.25 23.70
C ASP A 65 -15.10 1.82 22.84
N VAL A 66 -15.42 1.13 21.75
CA VAL A 66 -16.50 1.50 20.83
C VAL A 66 -17.72 0.60 20.99
N THR A 67 -17.82 -0.18 22.07
CA THR A 67 -18.92 -1.13 22.32
C THR A 67 -20.29 -0.46 22.15
N ALA A 68 -20.47 0.74 22.71
CA ALA A 68 -21.73 1.47 22.63
C ALA A 68 -22.06 1.98 21.22
N GLN A 69 -21.06 2.12 20.35
CA GLN A 69 -21.22 2.59 18.97
C GLN A 69 -21.58 1.45 18.02
N VAL A 70 -21.08 0.24 18.28
CA VAL A 70 -21.23 -0.91 17.35
C VAL A 70 -22.21 -1.97 17.81
N GLN A 71 -22.56 -2.01 19.10
CA GLN A 71 -23.53 -2.96 19.64
C GLN A 71 -24.85 -2.27 20.02
N ASN A 72 -25.96 -2.83 19.51
CA ASN A 72 -27.30 -2.41 19.92
C ASN A 72 -27.67 -2.96 21.31
N ALA A 73 -28.84 -2.55 21.83
CA ALA A 73 -29.29 -2.94 23.17
C ALA A 73 -29.46 -4.46 23.34
N ALA A 74 -30.00 -5.15 22.34
CA ALA A 74 -30.20 -6.60 22.39
C ALA A 74 -28.87 -7.36 22.42
N GLN A 75 -27.90 -6.94 21.60
CA GLN A 75 -26.55 -7.53 21.57
C GLN A 75 -25.83 -7.37 22.92
N ARG A 76 -25.94 -6.18 23.54
CA ARG A 76 -25.38 -5.92 24.87
C ARG A 76 -26.07 -6.72 25.97
N ALA A 77 -27.39 -6.90 25.89
CA ALA A 77 -28.12 -7.73 26.85
C ALA A 77 -27.72 -9.21 26.74
N ALA A 78 -27.52 -9.71 25.52
CA ALA A 78 -27.06 -11.07 25.28
C ALA A 78 -25.61 -11.31 25.72
N ASN A 79 -24.74 -10.30 25.60
CA ASN A 79 -23.31 -10.42 25.90
C ASN A 79 -22.77 -9.22 26.70
N PRO A 80 -23.19 -9.02 27.97
CA PRO A 80 -22.91 -7.80 28.73
C PRO A 80 -21.43 -7.60 29.09
N ARG A 81 -20.61 -8.65 28.97
CA ARG A 81 -19.17 -8.61 29.24
C ARG A 81 -18.32 -8.37 27.98
N THR A 82 -18.91 -8.46 26.79
CA THR A 82 -18.17 -8.28 25.54
C THR A 82 -17.90 -6.81 25.33
N ARG A 83 -16.61 -6.48 25.18
CA ARG A 83 -16.15 -5.15 24.79
C ARG A 83 -15.60 -5.18 23.38
N VAL A 84 -15.86 -4.13 22.61
CA VAL A 84 -15.22 -3.90 21.32
C VAL A 84 -14.18 -2.80 21.49
N ILE A 85 -12.93 -3.21 21.62
CA ILE A 85 -11.78 -2.32 21.80
C ILE A 85 -11.07 -2.21 20.46
N VAL A 86 -10.82 -0.98 20.00
CA VAL A 86 -10.10 -0.72 18.74
C VAL A 86 -8.94 0.24 18.98
N PRO A 87 -7.95 0.30 18.09
CA PRO A 87 -6.94 1.34 18.13
C PRO A 87 -7.57 2.74 18.11
N LYS A 88 -6.96 3.68 18.82
CA LYS A 88 -7.34 5.08 18.75
C LYS A 88 -6.87 5.64 17.41
N GLY A 89 -7.82 6.11 16.62
CA GLY A 89 -7.56 6.72 15.33
C GLY A 89 -8.30 8.04 15.16
N GLY A 90 -8.53 8.42 13.91
CA GLY A 90 -9.15 9.68 13.55
C GLY A 90 -8.81 10.08 12.11
N ALA A 91 -8.85 11.38 11.84
CA ALA A 91 -8.56 11.92 10.52
C ALA A 91 -7.06 11.83 10.18
N LEU A 92 -6.76 11.50 8.92
CA LEU A 92 -5.45 11.61 8.31
C LEU A 92 -5.65 11.95 6.82
N SER A 93 -4.86 12.88 6.30
CA SER A 93 -5.03 13.34 4.93
C SER A 93 -3.74 13.89 4.33
N VAL A 94 -3.53 13.58 3.06
CA VAL A 94 -2.44 14.15 2.27
C VAL A 94 -2.99 14.53 0.90
N ASP A 95 -2.56 15.71 0.44
CA ASP A 95 -2.84 16.22 -0.90
C ASP A 95 -1.50 16.63 -1.50
N MET A 96 -1.10 15.95 -2.57
CA MET A 96 0.18 16.14 -3.22
C MET A 96 0.06 15.91 -4.72
N VAL A 97 1.03 16.41 -5.46
CA VAL A 97 1.08 16.29 -6.91
C VAL A 97 2.32 15.47 -7.29
N LEU A 98 2.09 14.33 -7.92
CA LEU A 98 3.14 13.41 -8.36
C LEU A 98 3.44 13.54 -9.86
N PRO A 99 4.60 13.07 -10.33
CA PRO A 99 4.84 12.88 -11.75
C PRO A 99 3.78 11.95 -12.39
N ASN A 100 3.53 12.09 -13.70
CA ASN A 100 2.65 11.15 -14.42
C ASN A 100 3.07 9.68 -14.32
N VAL A 101 4.38 9.45 -14.38
CA VAL A 101 4.98 8.12 -14.25
C VAL A 101 5.43 7.98 -12.82
N VAL A 102 4.58 7.36 -12.02
CA VAL A 102 4.81 7.16 -10.60
C VAL A 102 5.79 6.00 -10.41
N GLN A 103 6.80 6.22 -9.58
CA GLN A 103 7.77 5.22 -9.14
C GLN A 103 7.64 4.96 -7.64
N THR A 104 8.27 3.90 -7.14
CA THR A 104 8.30 3.58 -5.70
C THR A 104 8.84 4.73 -4.85
N GLY A 105 9.76 5.54 -5.37
CA GLY A 105 10.27 6.74 -4.68
C GLY A 105 9.22 7.84 -4.49
N ASP A 106 8.27 7.98 -5.41
CA ASP A 106 7.16 8.92 -5.26
C ASP A 106 6.19 8.44 -4.18
N ALA A 107 5.88 7.14 -4.16
CA ALA A 107 5.09 6.53 -3.10
C ALA A 107 5.76 6.70 -1.72
N LEU A 108 7.08 6.50 -1.63
CA LEU A 108 7.86 6.72 -0.40
C LEU A 108 7.69 8.16 0.13
N THR A 109 7.65 9.15 -0.76
CA THR A 109 7.41 10.56 -0.38
C THR A 109 6.03 10.72 0.26
N VAL A 110 4.98 10.13 -0.33
CA VAL A 110 3.61 10.15 0.21
C VAL A 110 3.52 9.45 1.56
N VAL A 111 4.09 8.25 1.68
CA VAL A 111 4.13 7.48 2.93
C VAL A 111 4.85 8.26 4.02
N THR A 112 5.95 8.95 3.68
CA THR A 112 6.71 9.77 4.63
C THR A 112 5.88 10.95 5.15
N ALA A 113 5.13 11.62 4.27
CA ALA A 113 4.23 12.71 4.65
C ALA A 113 3.08 12.21 5.54
N LEU A 114 2.45 11.09 5.18
CA LEU A 114 1.39 10.44 5.96
C LEU A 114 1.89 10.06 7.36
N ARG A 115 3.07 9.44 7.47
CA ARG A 115 3.68 9.10 8.77
C ARG A 115 3.91 10.36 9.61
N ALA A 116 4.49 11.41 9.03
CA ALA A 116 4.78 12.65 9.77
C ALA A 116 3.50 13.27 10.36
N GLN A 117 2.42 13.33 9.58
CA GLN A 117 1.12 13.81 10.06
C GLN A 117 0.52 12.87 11.12
N TYR A 118 0.63 11.55 10.94
CA TYR A 118 0.17 10.56 11.91
C TYR A 118 0.83 10.75 13.28
N GLU A 119 2.14 10.94 13.30
CA GLU A 119 2.90 11.18 14.53
C GLU A 119 2.56 12.53 15.17
N ALA A 120 2.38 13.59 14.36
CA ALA A 120 1.98 14.91 14.83
C ALA A 120 0.58 14.91 15.48
N ASN A 121 -0.33 14.06 15.00
CA ASN A 121 -1.65 13.85 15.59
C ASN A 121 -1.62 13.03 16.90
N GLY A 122 -0.44 12.53 17.31
CA GLY A 122 -0.27 11.78 18.55
C GLY A 122 -0.90 10.40 18.53
N TYR A 123 -1.11 9.82 17.34
CA TYR A 123 -1.66 8.48 17.19
C TYR A 123 -0.68 7.39 17.68
N PRO A 124 -1.19 6.17 17.97
CA PRO A 124 -0.41 5.09 18.55
C PRO A 124 0.79 4.63 17.73
N GLY A 125 1.92 4.37 18.39
CA GLY A 125 3.12 3.87 17.72
C GLY A 125 3.93 4.91 16.95
N ARG A 126 5.15 4.53 16.60
CA ARG A 126 6.06 5.24 15.70
C ARG A 126 6.55 4.25 14.67
N PHE A 127 6.83 4.74 13.45
CA PHE A 127 7.06 3.86 12.31
C PHE A 127 8.35 4.19 11.58
N THR A 128 9.04 3.13 11.17
CA THR A 128 10.07 3.22 10.15
C THR A 128 9.47 2.86 8.79
N ILE A 129 9.99 3.49 7.74
CA ILE A 129 9.62 3.18 6.36
C ILE A 129 10.87 2.63 5.70
N LYS A 130 10.74 1.47 5.07
CA LYS A 130 11.81 0.81 4.32
C LYS A 130 11.31 0.55 2.89
N GLN A 131 12.25 0.53 1.95
CA GLN A 131 12.00 0.02 0.61
C GLN A 131 12.80 -1.27 0.43
N VAL A 132 12.11 -2.34 0.06
CA VAL A 132 12.71 -3.65 -0.22
C VAL A 132 12.34 -4.03 -1.64
N GLY A 133 13.26 -3.84 -2.57
CA GLY A 133 12.97 -3.96 -4.01
C GLY A 133 11.95 -2.91 -4.47
N SER A 134 10.84 -3.36 -5.04
CA SER A 134 9.71 -2.52 -5.46
C SER A 134 8.63 -2.33 -4.39
N VAL A 135 8.79 -2.96 -3.22
CA VAL A 135 7.82 -2.96 -2.13
C VAL A 135 8.21 -1.93 -1.08
N LEU A 136 7.23 -1.16 -0.60
CA LEU A 136 7.40 -0.34 0.60
C LEU A 136 6.98 -1.13 1.83
N THR A 137 7.57 -0.81 2.97
CA THR A 137 7.27 -1.49 4.23
C THR A 137 7.21 -0.47 5.34
N VAL A 138 6.10 -0.45 6.07
CA VAL A 138 5.80 0.48 7.16
C VAL A 138 5.63 -0.33 8.43
N GLU A 139 6.64 -0.28 9.29
CA GLU A 139 6.76 -1.16 10.45
C GLU A 139 6.95 -0.34 11.73
N PRO A 140 6.43 -0.80 12.89
CA PRO A 140 6.60 -0.09 14.14
C PRO A 140 8.04 -0.18 14.62
N ASN A 141 8.60 0.96 15.06
CA ASN A 141 9.93 1.03 15.68
C ASN A 141 9.89 1.53 17.13
N ALA A 142 8.76 2.09 17.58
CA ALA A 142 8.50 2.38 18.99
C ALA A 142 7.01 2.28 19.31
N VAL A 143 6.70 1.87 20.53
CA VAL A 143 5.32 1.74 21.06
C VAL A 143 5.25 2.28 22.48
N ARG A 144 4.04 2.59 22.96
CA ARG A 144 3.81 2.91 24.37
C ARG A 144 3.48 1.67 25.18
N GLY A 145 4.20 1.49 26.28
CA GLY A 145 3.95 0.42 27.26
C GLY A 145 2.64 0.59 28.03
N SER A 146 2.35 -0.32 28.95
CA SER A 146 1.15 -0.24 29.81
C SER A 146 1.14 0.98 30.74
N ASP A 147 2.31 1.53 31.03
CA ASP A 147 2.55 2.78 31.76
C ASP A 147 2.51 4.02 30.85
N CYS A 148 2.20 3.83 29.56
CA CYS A 148 2.17 4.85 28.52
C CYS A 148 3.52 5.55 28.24
N THR A 149 4.64 4.94 28.62
CA THR A 149 5.97 5.43 28.26
C THR A 149 6.43 4.82 26.94
N TRP A 150 7.22 5.58 26.17
CA TRP A 150 7.75 5.12 24.89
C TRP A 150 8.90 4.12 25.10
N ALA A 151 8.83 3.00 24.39
CA ALA A 151 9.90 2.02 24.31
C ALA A 151 10.16 1.64 22.85
N ALA A 152 11.40 1.26 22.55
CA ALA A 152 11.74 0.67 21.26
C ALA A 152 10.93 -0.62 21.03
N ALA A 153 10.52 -0.83 19.79
CA ALA A 153 9.76 -2.01 19.39
C ALA A 153 10.38 -2.65 18.14
N SER A 154 10.35 -3.97 18.11
CA SER A 154 10.66 -4.74 16.90
C SER A 154 9.35 -5.12 16.19
N PRO A 155 9.29 -5.04 14.85
CA PRO A 155 8.17 -5.53 14.06
C PRO A 155 7.96 -7.03 14.31
N ALA A 156 6.71 -7.49 14.26
CA ALA A 156 6.39 -8.88 14.53
C ALA A 156 6.94 -9.80 13.43
N MET A 157 6.93 -9.39 12.17
CA MET A 157 7.48 -10.20 11.07
C MET A 157 9.01 -10.10 10.94
N GLU A 158 9.70 -9.28 11.73
CA GLU A 158 11.16 -9.39 11.85
C GLU A 158 11.61 -10.61 12.68
N THR A 159 10.66 -11.32 13.31
CA THR A 159 10.94 -12.53 14.09
C THR A 159 11.68 -13.58 13.25
N PRO A 160 12.87 -14.05 13.68
CA PRO A 160 13.61 -15.07 12.95
C PRO A 160 12.93 -16.44 13.03
N ILE A 161 12.72 -17.06 11.87
CA ILE A 161 12.09 -18.37 11.71
C ILE A 161 12.98 -19.34 10.94
N SER A 162 12.75 -20.64 11.16
CA SER A 162 13.45 -21.73 10.47
C SER A 162 12.49 -22.86 10.12
N PHE A 163 12.61 -23.38 8.90
CA PHE A 163 11.96 -24.62 8.46
C PHE A 163 12.63 -25.15 7.19
N PRO A 164 12.64 -26.48 6.97
CA PRO A 164 13.31 -27.07 5.82
C PRO A 164 12.64 -26.69 4.50
N SER A 165 13.46 -26.66 3.45
CA SER A 165 12.98 -26.50 2.07
C SER A 165 12.08 -27.66 1.69
N GLN A 166 10.86 -27.35 1.24
CA GLN A 166 9.90 -28.34 0.77
C GLN A 166 8.90 -27.64 -0.13
N GLN A 167 8.44 -28.34 -1.16
CA GLN A 167 7.31 -27.89 -1.98
C GLN A 167 6.01 -28.10 -1.21
N ARG A 168 5.25 -27.03 -1.01
CA ARG A 168 3.97 -27.03 -0.28
C ARG A 168 2.93 -26.23 -1.03
N ASP A 169 1.67 -26.33 -0.62
CA ASP A 169 0.67 -25.35 -1.05
C ASP A 169 1.03 -23.96 -0.51
N ALA A 170 0.70 -22.91 -1.27
CA ALA A 170 1.01 -21.54 -0.88
C ALA A 170 0.30 -21.14 0.43
N THR A 171 -0.93 -21.61 0.62
CA THR A 171 -1.70 -21.44 1.87
C THR A 171 -1.05 -22.16 3.06
N GLU A 172 -0.55 -23.37 2.83
CA GLU A 172 0.18 -24.16 3.83
C GLU A 172 1.52 -23.50 4.18
N THR A 173 2.25 -23.00 3.17
CA THR A 173 3.52 -22.27 3.36
C THR A 173 3.29 -20.99 4.16
N LEU A 174 2.25 -20.21 3.83
CA LEU A 174 1.88 -19.02 4.59
C LEU A 174 1.52 -19.38 6.04
N SER A 175 0.71 -20.41 6.25
CA SER A 175 0.35 -20.87 7.59
C SER A 175 1.57 -21.33 8.39
N LEU A 176 2.52 -22.01 7.75
CA LEU A 176 3.78 -22.42 8.36
C LEU A 176 4.62 -21.21 8.80
N ILE A 177 4.72 -20.17 7.97
CA ILE A 177 5.43 -18.91 8.30
C ILE A 177 4.79 -18.26 9.53
N LEU A 178 3.47 -18.03 9.52
CA LEU A 178 2.76 -17.36 10.63
C LEU A 178 2.79 -18.19 11.91
N HIS A 179 2.73 -19.52 11.80
CA HIS A 179 2.89 -20.42 12.95
C HIS A 179 4.30 -20.33 13.53
N ALA A 180 5.35 -20.33 12.71
CA ALA A 180 6.72 -20.19 13.19
C ALA A 180 6.94 -18.83 13.89
N VAL A 181 6.36 -17.75 13.36
CA VAL A 181 6.34 -16.44 14.05
C VAL A 181 5.62 -16.57 15.39
N THR A 182 4.44 -17.19 15.43
CA THR A 182 3.69 -17.38 16.68
C THR A 182 4.52 -18.07 17.76
N GLN A 183 5.21 -19.16 17.42
CA GLN A 183 6.03 -19.92 18.36
C GLN A 183 7.21 -19.11 18.90
N ARG A 184 7.85 -18.31 18.05
CA ARG A 184 9.05 -17.53 18.42
C ARG A 184 8.70 -16.22 19.13
N LEU A 185 7.59 -15.60 18.74
CA LEU A 185 7.12 -14.32 19.27
C LEU A 185 6.38 -14.46 20.60
N GLY A 186 5.87 -15.66 20.90
CA GLY A 186 5.03 -15.93 22.08
C GLY A 186 3.65 -15.28 22.00
N MET A 187 3.22 -14.88 20.80
CA MET A 187 1.96 -14.20 20.55
C MET A 187 1.32 -14.81 19.31
N LYS A 188 0.02 -15.08 19.38
CA LYS A 188 -0.71 -15.64 18.23
C LYS A 188 -0.62 -14.68 17.05
N VAL A 189 -0.26 -15.23 15.90
CA VAL A 189 -0.36 -14.59 14.59
C VAL A 189 -1.21 -15.49 13.70
N GLY A 190 -2.43 -15.07 13.45
CA GLY A 190 -3.40 -15.79 12.63
C GLY A 190 -3.45 -15.25 11.20
N LEU A 191 -4.02 -16.04 10.30
CA LEU A 191 -4.43 -15.56 8.98
C LEU A 191 -5.81 -14.89 9.11
N GLY A 192 -5.94 -13.68 8.56
CA GLY A 192 -7.22 -12.98 8.42
C GLY A 192 -7.76 -13.14 6.99
N ASN A 193 -7.48 -12.17 6.14
CA ASN A 193 -7.89 -12.17 4.73
C ASN A 193 -6.83 -12.76 3.78
N LEU A 194 -7.28 -13.46 2.74
CA LEU A 194 -6.41 -14.05 1.71
C LEU A 194 -7.10 -14.05 0.33
N PRO A 195 -6.42 -13.64 -0.77
CA PRO A 195 -6.96 -13.74 -2.12
C PRO A 195 -6.95 -15.20 -2.57
N MET A 196 -8.02 -15.94 -2.25
CA MET A 196 -8.10 -17.39 -2.44
C MET A 196 -7.76 -17.84 -3.87
N VAL A 197 -8.25 -17.14 -4.89
CA VAL A 197 -7.96 -17.48 -6.30
C VAL A 197 -6.46 -17.47 -6.62
N ALA A 198 -5.71 -16.61 -5.95
CA ALA A 198 -4.28 -16.43 -6.18
C ALA A 198 -3.40 -17.41 -5.40
N PHE A 199 -3.92 -18.03 -4.34
CA PHE A 199 -3.17 -18.91 -3.43
C PHE A 199 -3.57 -20.39 -3.54
N VAL A 200 -4.86 -20.66 -3.79
CA VAL A 200 -5.37 -22.03 -3.85
C VAL A 200 -4.74 -22.78 -5.02
N ASN A 201 -4.30 -24.01 -4.76
CA ASN A 201 -3.62 -24.90 -5.72
C ASN A 201 -2.30 -24.36 -6.29
N ARG A 202 -1.77 -23.25 -5.77
CA ARG A 202 -0.43 -22.78 -6.14
C ARG A 202 0.59 -23.44 -5.23
N LYS A 203 1.60 -24.05 -5.85
CA LYS A 203 2.73 -24.65 -5.14
C LYS A 203 3.85 -23.64 -5.02
N ALA A 204 4.51 -23.63 -3.87
CA ALA A 204 5.71 -22.85 -3.63
C ALA A 204 6.76 -23.71 -2.94
N THR A 205 8.03 -23.43 -3.21
CA THR A 205 9.16 -24.08 -2.55
C THR A 205 9.92 -23.02 -1.78
N VAL A 206 9.65 -22.94 -0.48
CA VAL A 206 10.25 -21.96 0.42
C VAL A 206 11.00 -22.68 1.53
N ARG A 207 12.11 -22.10 1.97
CA ARG A 207 12.89 -22.51 3.13
C ARG A 207 13.17 -21.29 4.00
N ALA A 208 13.41 -21.52 5.28
CA ALA A 208 13.92 -20.50 6.18
C ALA A 208 15.02 -21.09 7.07
N ASP A 209 16.09 -20.35 7.29
CA ASP A 209 17.16 -20.72 8.22
C ASP A 209 17.58 -19.52 9.06
N ASN A 210 16.89 -19.31 10.18
CA ASN A 210 17.05 -18.17 11.08
C ASN A 210 16.90 -16.82 10.35
N GLU A 211 15.91 -16.75 9.45
CA GLU A 211 15.65 -15.58 8.60
C GLU A 211 14.44 -14.79 9.13
N PRO A 212 14.41 -13.47 8.99
CA PRO A 212 13.22 -12.67 9.29
C PRO A 212 12.00 -13.14 8.50
N ALA A 213 10.87 -13.31 9.17
CA ALA A 213 9.65 -13.83 8.57
C ALA A 213 9.11 -12.95 7.43
N ASN A 214 9.27 -11.63 7.48
CA ASN A 214 8.91 -10.70 6.41
C ASN A 214 9.67 -11.03 5.11
N ILE A 215 10.97 -11.30 5.19
CA ILE A 215 11.78 -11.70 4.02
C ILE A 215 11.37 -13.07 3.47
N VAL A 216 11.05 -14.02 4.36
CA VAL A 216 10.55 -15.36 3.97
C VAL A 216 9.19 -15.23 3.26
N LEU A 217 8.30 -14.37 3.77
CA LEU A 217 6.99 -14.08 3.20
C LEU A 217 7.11 -13.39 1.83
N MET A 218 7.99 -12.41 1.68
CA MET A 218 8.24 -11.77 0.39
C MET A 218 8.73 -12.77 -0.66
N ARG A 219 9.60 -13.73 -0.29
CA ARG A 219 10.00 -14.81 -1.21
C ARG A 219 8.83 -15.70 -1.64
N LEU A 220 7.86 -15.94 -0.76
CA LEU A 220 6.62 -16.63 -1.16
C LEU A 220 5.85 -15.78 -2.17
N PHE A 221 5.67 -14.48 -1.92
CA PHE A 221 4.97 -13.58 -2.84
C PHE A 221 5.65 -13.49 -4.20
N ASP A 222 6.98 -13.45 -4.25
CA ASP A 222 7.74 -13.43 -5.49
C ASP A 222 7.49 -14.69 -6.35
N GLN A 223 7.33 -15.86 -5.74
CA GLN A 223 6.99 -17.10 -6.46
C GLN A 223 5.54 -17.12 -6.98
N LEU A 224 4.65 -16.36 -6.36
CA LEU A 224 3.25 -16.26 -6.76
C LEU A 224 3.00 -15.17 -7.80
N SER A 225 3.90 -14.19 -7.87
CA SER A 225 3.79 -13.04 -8.75
C SER A 225 4.42 -13.30 -10.13
N PRO A 226 4.03 -12.56 -11.18
CA PRO A 226 4.74 -12.57 -12.45
C PRO A 226 6.21 -12.12 -12.26
N ALA A 227 7.10 -12.63 -13.11
CA ALA A 227 8.52 -12.30 -13.04
C ALA A 227 8.76 -10.78 -13.10
N GLY A 228 9.48 -10.24 -12.11
CA GLY A 228 9.84 -8.83 -12.03
C GLY A 228 8.71 -7.90 -11.55
N GLN A 229 7.61 -8.43 -11.03
CA GLN A 229 6.51 -7.64 -10.48
C GLN A 229 6.08 -8.20 -9.12
N SER A 230 6.13 -7.40 -8.06
CA SER A 230 5.51 -7.76 -6.79
C SER A 230 4.01 -7.43 -6.86
N THR A 231 3.15 -8.43 -6.71
CA THR A 231 1.68 -8.26 -6.82
C THR A 231 0.96 -8.55 -5.51
N TYR A 232 1.67 -8.62 -4.39
CA TYR A 232 1.08 -8.85 -3.08
C TYR A 232 1.73 -7.98 -2.01
N SER A 233 0.91 -7.58 -1.05
CA SER A 233 1.29 -6.91 0.19
C SER A 233 0.69 -7.69 1.36
N TYR A 234 1.23 -7.47 2.56
CA TYR A 234 0.64 -7.96 3.79
C TYR A 234 0.40 -6.82 4.79
N HIS A 235 -0.74 -6.86 5.46
CA HIS A 235 -1.08 -5.97 6.57
C HIS A 235 -1.24 -6.82 7.83
N LEU A 236 -0.50 -6.50 8.88
CA LEU A 236 -0.55 -7.22 10.15
C LEU A 236 -1.28 -6.40 11.22
N PHE A 237 -2.49 -6.81 11.57
CA PHE A 237 -3.36 -6.06 12.48
C PHE A 237 -3.28 -6.59 13.91
N TYR A 238 -2.97 -5.72 14.87
CA TYR A 238 -3.04 -6.07 16.27
C TYR A 238 -4.46 -5.84 16.79
N ASP A 239 -5.05 -6.86 17.40
CA ASP A 239 -6.31 -6.72 18.13
C ASP A 239 -6.01 -6.41 19.61
N PRO A 240 -6.30 -5.19 20.12
CA PRO A 240 -6.01 -4.84 21.51
C PRO A 240 -6.91 -5.56 22.53
N GLY A 241 -8.10 -6.03 22.13
CA GLY A 241 -9.00 -6.77 23.00
C GLY A 241 -8.57 -8.24 23.18
N LEU A 242 -8.16 -8.88 22.08
CA LEU A 242 -7.79 -10.29 22.02
C LEU A 242 -6.28 -10.53 22.15
N LYS A 243 -5.47 -9.48 22.01
CA LYS A 243 -4.00 -9.46 22.17
C LYS A 243 -3.27 -10.41 21.22
N TYR A 244 -3.71 -10.47 19.97
CA TYR A 244 -3.04 -11.23 18.91
C TYR A 244 -3.03 -10.47 17.59
N TYR A 245 -2.25 -10.97 16.63
CA TYR A 245 -2.19 -10.41 15.28
C TYR A 245 -3.01 -11.21 14.26
N LEU A 246 -3.62 -10.51 13.30
CA LEU A 246 -4.17 -11.08 12.06
C LEU A 246 -3.37 -10.57 10.87
N ALA A 247 -2.85 -11.48 10.06
CA ALA A 247 -2.19 -11.17 8.80
C ALA A 247 -3.23 -11.21 7.68
N ASP A 248 -3.45 -10.07 7.04
CA ASP A 248 -4.22 -9.93 5.82
C ASP A 248 -3.27 -9.83 4.63
N ILE A 249 -3.54 -10.59 3.58
CA ILE A 249 -2.80 -10.52 2.33
C ILE A 249 -3.70 -9.86 1.29
N ALA A 250 -3.16 -8.88 0.57
CA ALA A 250 -3.85 -8.22 -0.53
C ALA A 250 -3.16 -8.53 -1.86
N ALA A 251 -3.96 -8.63 -2.93
CA ALA A 251 -3.44 -8.66 -4.29
C ALA A 251 -3.39 -7.22 -4.81
N VAL A 252 -2.22 -6.77 -5.20
CA VAL A 252 -1.98 -5.42 -5.69
C VAL A 252 -2.07 -5.42 -7.21
N GLN A 253 -2.97 -4.62 -7.75
CA GLN A 253 -3.11 -4.46 -9.20
C GLN A 253 -2.14 -3.37 -9.68
N PRO A 254 -1.15 -3.68 -10.53
CA PRO A 254 -0.28 -2.67 -11.10
C PRO A 254 -1.11 -1.65 -11.88
N LEU A 255 -0.73 -0.37 -11.81
CA LEU A 255 -1.34 0.65 -12.64
C LEU A 255 -1.21 0.25 -14.12
N ARG A 256 -2.35 0.05 -14.77
CA ARG A 256 -2.37 -0.11 -16.22
C ARG A 256 -1.94 1.23 -16.82
N PRO A 257 -1.02 1.24 -17.81
CA PRO A 257 -0.77 2.46 -18.58
C PRO A 257 -2.12 2.97 -19.07
N LYS A 258 -2.46 4.22 -18.72
CA LYS A 258 -3.61 4.89 -19.33
C LYS A 258 -3.39 4.77 -20.84
N PRO A 259 -4.35 4.24 -21.63
CA PRO A 259 -4.21 4.22 -23.07
C PRO A 259 -3.82 5.63 -23.49
N GLU A 260 -2.65 5.80 -24.10
CA GLU A 260 -2.31 7.05 -24.75
C GLU A 260 -3.52 7.39 -25.59
N ALA A 261 -4.09 8.59 -25.40
CA ALA A 261 -5.23 9.03 -26.17
C ALA A 261 -4.82 8.86 -27.63
N GLN A 262 -5.30 7.79 -28.28
CA GLN A 262 -5.05 7.54 -29.68
C GLN A 262 -5.52 8.82 -30.35
N GLY A 263 -4.57 9.58 -30.89
CA GLY A 263 -4.82 10.93 -31.36
C GLY A 263 -6.10 10.88 -32.18
N VAL A 264 -7.12 11.60 -31.74
CA VAL A 264 -8.41 11.65 -32.45
C VAL A 264 -8.03 11.91 -33.90
N PRO A 265 -8.33 10.98 -34.83
CA PRO A 265 -7.93 11.16 -36.21
C PRO A 265 -8.48 12.52 -36.65
N PRO A 266 -7.65 13.37 -37.29
CA PRO A 266 -8.08 14.70 -37.68
C PRO A 266 -9.39 14.56 -38.47
N PRO A 267 -10.37 15.46 -38.23
CA PRO A 267 -11.65 15.38 -38.92
C PRO A 267 -11.40 15.27 -40.43
N PRO A 268 -12.12 14.39 -41.14
CA PRO A 268 -11.94 14.23 -42.57
C PRO A 268 -12.08 15.61 -43.23
N LYS A 269 -11.09 15.98 -44.04
CA LYS A 269 -11.15 17.22 -44.83
C LYS A 269 -12.41 17.16 -45.69
N GLY A 270 -13.42 17.93 -45.30
CA GLY A 270 -14.67 18.00 -46.03
C GLY A 270 -14.41 18.39 -47.48
N VAL A 271 -14.68 17.47 -48.40
CA VAL A 271 -14.79 17.79 -49.81
C VAL A 271 -16.10 18.57 -49.96
N PHE A 272 -16.02 19.89 -50.01
CA PHE A 272 -17.12 20.73 -50.46
C PHE A 272 -17.35 20.44 -51.95
N GLY A 273 -18.16 19.42 -52.22
CA GLY A 273 -18.69 19.11 -53.54
C GLY A 273 -19.78 20.11 -53.90
N ALA A 274 -19.48 20.98 -54.85
CA ALA A 274 -20.42 21.88 -55.49
C ALA A 274 -21.44 21.11 -56.35
N SER A 275 -22.54 21.81 -56.65
CA SER A 275 -23.48 21.59 -57.76
C SER A 275 -24.77 20.83 -57.44
N GLN A 276 -25.80 21.60 -57.08
CA GLN A 276 -27.17 21.27 -57.46
C GLN A 276 -27.55 22.19 -58.63
N ASN A 277 -27.72 21.59 -59.81
CA ASN A 277 -28.38 22.25 -60.94
C ASN A 277 -29.90 22.21 -60.72
N PRO A 278 -30.64 23.28 -61.06
CA PRO A 278 -32.10 23.29 -60.99
C PRO A 278 -32.74 22.47 -62.11
N PRO A 279 -33.96 21.93 -61.88
CA PRO A 279 -34.66 21.10 -62.86
C PRO A 279 -35.16 21.91 -64.06
N LYS A 280 -35.01 21.34 -65.26
CA LYS A 280 -35.68 21.82 -66.47
C LYS A 280 -37.14 21.31 -66.50
N LYS A 281 -38.02 22.20 -66.95
CA LYS A 281 -39.46 22.00 -67.19
C LYS A 281 -39.74 20.95 -68.25
#